data_AF-A0A1E3XCR4-F1
#
_entry.id   AF-A0A1E3XCR4-F1
#
_cell.length_a   1.000
_cell.length_b   1.000
_cell.length_c   1.000
_cell.angle_alpha   90.00
_cell.angle_beta   90.00
_cell.angle_gamma   90.00
#
_symmetry.space_group_name_H-M   'P 1'
#
loop_
_entity.id
_entity.type
_entity.pdbx_description
1 polymer ?
#
loop_
_entity_poly.entity_id
_entity_poly.type
_entity_poly.pdbx_seq_one_letter_code
_entity_poly.pdbx_strand_id
1 'polypeptide(L)' 'MVTTTERKKTTYVDYLKIKDNNRYEVLGGDLKMVPAPSTVS' A
#
# COMPACT_ATOMS: atom_id res chain seq x y z
N MET A 1 -11.75 -21.82 -11.16
CA MET A 1 -12.63 -20.75 -10.67
C MET A 1 -11.75 -19.52 -10.45
N VAL A 2 -11.87 -18.48 -11.28
CA VAL A 2 -11.12 -17.24 -11.08
C VAL A 2 -12.00 -16.36 -10.19
N THR A 3 -11.66 -16.30 -8.91
CA THR A 3 -12.26 -15.34 -7.98
C THR A 3 -11.75 -13.96 -8.38
N THR A 4 -12.48 -13.29 -9.26
CA THR A 4 -12.26 -11.86 -9.53
C THR A 4 -12.74 -11.09 -8.31
N THR A 5 -11.94 -11.09 -7.24
CA THR A 5 -12.13 -10.17 -6.13
C THR A 5 -11.94 -8.79 -6.74
N GLU A 6 -13.03 -8.02 -6.90
CA GLU A 6 -12.94 -6.62 -7.25
C GLU A 6 -11.88 -5.99 -6.33
N ARG A 7 -10.78 -5.50 -6.93
CA ARG A 7 -9.72 -4.87 -6.13
C ARG A 7 -10.33 -3.63 -5.51
N LYS A 8 -10.72 -3.75 -4.25
CA LYS A 8 -11.16 -2.62 -3.44
C LYS A 8 -10.02 -1.61 -3.42
N LYS A 9 -10.26 -0.43 -3.99
CA LYS A 9 -9.30 0.67 -3.94
C LYS A 9 -9.04 1.03 -2.49
N THR A 10 -7.77 1.14 -2.12
CA THR A 10 -7.34 1.63 -0.82
C THR A 10 -7.56 3.13 -0.77
N THR A 11 -8.36 3.57 0.21
CA THR A 11 -8.54 4.99 0.48
C THR A 11 -7.50 5.48 1.46
N TYR A 12 -7.35 6.81 1.59
CA TYR A 12 -6.47 7.39 2.60
C TYR A 12 -6.89 7.00 4.03
N VAL A 13 -8.20 6.84 4.28
CA VAL A 13 -8.72 6.39 5.58
C VAL A 13 -8.32 4.95 5.88
N ASP A 14 -8.27 4.08 4.87
CA ASP A 14 -7.80 2.71 5.03
C ASP A 14 -6.29 2.68 5.29
N TYR A 15 -5.52 3.52 4.60
CA TYR A 15 -4.07 3.68 4.82
C TYR A 15 -3.76 4.08 6.27
N LEU A 16 -4.49 5.04 6.85
CA LEU A 16 -4.29 5.47 8.25
C LEU A 16 -4.55 4.39 9.31
N LYS A 17 -5.25 3.31 8.96
CA LYS A 17 -5.52 2.18 9.88
C LYS A 17 -4.37 1.18 9.95
N ILE A 18 -3.40 1.27 9.04
CA ILE A 18 -2.23 0.39 9.01
C ILE A 18 -1.32 0.77 10.20
N LYS A 19 -1.03 -0.21 11.06
CA LYS A 19 -0.22 -0.05 12.27
C LYS A 19 1.03 -0.91 12.25
N ASP A 20 1.72 -0.92 11.12
CA ASP A 20 3.04 -1.54 11.01
C ASP A 20 4.12 -0.45 10.94
N ASN A 21 5.39 -0.88 10.85
CA ASN A 21 6.53 0.03 10.71
C ASN A 21 7.00 0.17 9.26
N ASN A 22 6.17 -0.25 8.30
CA ASN A 22 6.48 -0.14 6.88
C ASN A 22 6.01 1.20 6.34
N ARG A 23 6.64 1.64 5.25
CA ARG A 23 6.20 2.83 4.52
C ARG A 23 5.35 2.39 3.35
N TYR A 24 4.19 3.03 3.17
CA TYR A 24 3.35 2.81 2.00
C TYR A 24 2.93 4.13 1.38
N GLU A 25 2.54 4.06 0.12
CA GLU A 25 1.92 5.13 -0.63
C GLU A 25 0.64 4.62 -1.30
N VAL A 26 -0.34 5.51 -1.49
CA VAL A 26 -1.56 5.21 -2.24
C VAL A 26 -1.47 5.87 -3.62
N LEU A 27 -1.30 5.07 -4.67
CA LEU A 27 -1.16 5.52 -6.05
C LEU A 27 -2.37 5.05 -6.87
N GLY A 28 -3.23 5.98 -7.33
CA GLY A 28 -4.41 5.63 -8.12
C GLY A 28 -5.47 4.78 -7.38
N GLY A 29 -5.37 4.70 -6.05
CA GLY A 29 -6.18 3.81 -5.22
C GLY A 29 -5.53 2.45 -4.93
N ASP A 30 -4.29 2.21 -5.36
CA ASP A 30 -3.52 1.03 -5.00
C ASP A 30 -2.53 1.37 -3.87
N LEU A 31 -2.53 0.56 -2.80
CA LEU A 31 -1.52 0.64 -1.75
C LEU A 31 -0.22 -0.04 -2.21
N LYS A 32 0.89 0.70 -2.18
CA LYS A 32 2.23 0.24 -2.57
C LYS A 32 3.20 0.40 -1.40
N MET A 33 3.92 -0.66 -1.07
CA MET A 33 4.97 -0.60 -0.05
C MET A 33 6.22 0.03 -0.65
N VAL A 34 6.77 1.04 0.04
CA VAL A 34 8.00 1.72 -0.34
C VAL A 34 9.11 1.25 0.60
N PRO A 35 10.16 0.60 0.07
CA PRO A 35 11.28 0.19 0.90
C PRO A 35 12.00 1.41 1.47
N ALA A 36 12.69 1.22 2.60
CA ALA A 36 13.59 2.25 3.10
C ALA A 36 14.62 2.60 2.01
N PRO A 37 15.02 3.88 1.89
CA PRO A 37 16.05 4.26 0.94
C PRO A 37 17.32 3.45 1.23
N SER A 38 17.87 2.78 0.20
CA SER A 38 19.18 2.17 0.31
C SER A 38 20.22 3.28 0.30
N THR A 39 20.91 3.48 1.41
CA THR A 39 22.13 4.30 1.41
C THR A 39 23.16 3.57 0.55
N VAL A 40 23.36 4.02 -0.68
CA VAL A 40 24.59 3.72 -1.43
C VAL A 40 25.66 4.65 -0.86
N SER A 41 26.39 4.14 0.14
CA SER A 41 27.58 4.79 0.68
C SER A 41 28.72 4.79 -0.33
#